data_AF-A0A924KS38-F1
#
_entry.id   AF-A0A924KS38-F1
#
_cell.length_a   1.000
_cell.length_b   1.000
_cell.length_c   1.000
_cell.angle_alpha   90.00
_cell.angle_beta   90.00
_cell.angle_gamma   90.00
#
_symmetry.space_group_name_H-M   'P 1'
#
loop_
_entity.id
_entity.type
_entity.pdbx_description
1 polymer ?
#
loop_
_entity_poly.entity_id
_entity_poly.type
_entity_poly.pdbx_seq_one_letter_code
_entity_poly.pdbx_strand_id
1 'polypeptide(L)'
;MQVVYVGVCGLSTVGQVGKLIRFGLAFPLAVVWLSACSILPTEKRHTPAEIAAYQATDFVAPIASAEGERAAREEGLKLIRDALALPAGFDPNGIVPGALGNIGFLNVEKEAGLGLLLNTLPVLASKDAAYQRGVLTFAYTYYAKESAASLMVLLTNLNTPREFAIAAYALLKADGAIGQRSYIRATMKNAFTDWANEPRLQRLEYVLTTDLTAEIRQRPPLVDLLAHPIRAGKPVIYSFQRQDRQRFGLAVVRGADGRFVRNADGSLFHVAHLANAMSNLPGTITNGNTPQGLFTIVGAGTATNKWIGPTPYLHSKIPVEATVAEFEHVETNQVPNSWNDGVYQSFLPETWRQYVPFTEALFAGRAGRDEMLIHGTTINSNYYRGASFYPGTPSAGCLVAMETWRPEDGRQQTSDQLSLAKAFTRDGIDRGYLVVVELDDRLEPVTLLDVKASLDDAETRITSQFGATRLSTNR
;
A
#
# COMPACT_ATOMS: atom_id res chain seq x y z
N MET A 1 -10.43 3.99 2.10
CA MET A 1 -11.05 5.27 1.69
C MET A 1 -11.58 5.25 0.24
N GLN A 2 -12.90 5.24 0.03
CA GLN A 2 -13.53 5.86 -1.16
C GLN A 2 -13.46 7.36 -0.92
N VAL A 3 -12.95 8.14 -1.88
CA VAL A 3 -13.00 9.59 -1.81
C VAL A 3 -14.47 10.00 -1.98
N VAL A 4 -15.18 10.13 -0.87
CA VAL A 4 -16.44 10.89 -0.82
C VAL A 4 -16.02 12.33 -0.57
N TYR A 5 -16.18 13.17 -1.59
CA TYR A 5 -16.14 14.62 -1.43
C TYR A 5 -17.22 15.03 -0.43
N VAL A 6 -16.82 15.52 0.75
CA VAL A 6 -17.67 16.35 1.61
C VAL A 6 -16.90 17.61 1.91
N GLY A 7 -17.49 18.74 1.53
CA GLY A 7 -16.91 20.08 1.68
C GLY A 7 -16.48 20.36 3.10
N VAL A 8 -15.26 20.88 3.24
CA VAL A 8 -14.72 21.37 4.51
C VAL A 8 -15.48 22.65 4.87
N CYS A 9 -16.37 22.55 5.87
CA CYS A 9 -16.87 23.72 6.58
C CYS A 9 -15.74 24.24 7.46
N GLY A 10 -15.26 25.45 7.18
CA GLY A 10 -14.19 26.10 7.92
C GLY A 10 -14.56 26.36 9.38
N LEU A 11 -13.66 25.98 10.28
CA LEU A 11 -13.65 26.44 11.66
C LEU A 11 -12.45 27.35 11.84
N SER A 12 -12.73 28.65 11.76
CA SER A 12 -11.86 29.74 12.20
C SER A 12 -11.71 29.69 13.72
N THR A 13 -10.50 29.52 14.23
CA THR A 13 -10.16 29.80 15.62
C THR A 13 -9.88 31.29 15.78
N VAL A 14 -10.78 32.02 16.43
CA VAL A 14 -10.50 33.36 17.00
C VAL A 14 -10.52 33.23 18.52
N GLY A 15 -9.34 33.43 19.13
CA GLY A 15 -9.20 33.77 20.54
C GLY A 15 -9.29 35.29 20.73
N GLN A 16 -10.15 35.71 21.66
CA GLN A 16 -10.51 37.08 21.98
C GLN A 16 -9.40 37.88 22.69
N VAL A 17 -9.36 39.19 22.44
CA VAL A 17 -9.19 40.25 23.47
C VAL A 17 -10.11 41.41 23.09
N GLY A 18 -10.82 41.96 24.08
CA GLY A 18 -12.08 42.69 23.88
C GLY A 18 -12.02 44.19 23.61
N LYS A 19 -13.19 44.77 23.31
CA LYS A 19 -13.73 45.98 23.95
C LYS A 19 -15.16 46.28 23.45
N LEU A 20 -15.95 46.82 24.38
CA LEU A 20 -17.35 47.21 24.31
C LEU A 20 -17.71 48.13 23.13
N ILE A 21 -18.97 48.04 22.66
CA ILE A 21 -19.98 49.13 22.64
C ILE A 21 -21.38 48.54 22.31
N ARG A 22 -22.40 49.05 23.00
CA ARG A 22 -23.84 48.67 22.95
C ARG A 22 -24.58 49.22 21.72
N PHE A 23 -25.65 48.52 21.34
CA PHE A 23 -26.97 48.91 20.75
C PHE A 23 -27.39 47.74 19.84
N GLY A 24 -28.58 47.16 19.81
CA GLY A 24 -29.89 47.31 20.45
C GLY A 24 -30.88 46.49 19.60
N LEU A 25 -31.95 45.98 20.23
CA LEU A 25 -33.17 45.37 19.68
C LEU A 25 -33.21 43.86 19.33
N ALA A 26 -34.33 43.28 19.77
CA ALA A 26 -34.73 41.88 19.89
C ALA A 26 -35.18 41.22 18.58
N PHE A 27 -35.07 39.89 18.51
CA PHE A 27 -36.16 38.94 18.18
C PHE A 27 -35.67 37.49 18.46
N PRO A 28 -36.48 36.60 19.07
CA PRO A 28 -36.07 35.21 19.33
C PRO A 28 -36.49 34.32 18.16
N LEU A 29 -35.53 33.64 17.52
CA LEU A 29 -35.81 32.44 16.73
C LEU A 29 -35.00 31.29 17.32
N ALA A 30 -35.67 30.46 18.11
CA ALA A 30 -35.15 29.16 18.50
C ALA A 30 -35.19 28.23 17.29
N VAL A 31 -34.04 28.07 16.63
CA VAL A 31 -33.83 26.97 15.67
C VAL A 31 -33.09 25.87 16.43
N VAL A 32 -33.83 24.83 16.80
CA VAL A 32 -33.28 23.59 17.32
C VAL A 32 -32.55 22.89 16.16
N TRP A 33 -31.22 23.02 16.11
CA TRP A 33 -30.38 22.17 15.26
C TRP A 33 -30.22 20.82 15.95
N LEU A 34 -31.05 19.85 15.56
CA LEU A 34 -30.80 18.44 15.82
C LEU A 34 -29.65 18.00 14.90
N SER A 35 -28.42 18.13 15.41
CA SER A 35 -27.24 17.54 14.79
C SER A 35 -27.31 16.02 14.95
N ALA A 36 -27.84 15.34 13.94
CA ALA A 36 -27.65 13.91 13.80
C ALA A 36 -26.18 13.65 13.43
N CYS A 37 -25.34 13.39 14.42
CA CYS A 37 -24.05 12.74 14.18
C CYS A 37 -24.35 11.36 13.58
N SER A 38 -24.17 11.22 12.28
CA SER A 38 -24.10 9.92 11.63
C SER A 38 -22.90 9.19 12.21
N ILE A 39 -23.15 8.28 13.16
CA ILE A 39 -22.17 7.30 13.62
C ILE A 39 -21.83 6.45 12.41
N LEU A 40 -20.64 6.66 11.83
CA LEU A 40 -20.13 5.74 10.82
C LEU A 40 -20.12 4.34 11.45
N PRO A 41 -20.67 3.31 10.78
CA PRO A 41 -20.70 1.98 11.34
C PRO A 41 -19.28 1.56 11.71
N THR A 42 -19.09 1.21 12.98
CA THR A 42 -17.82 0.70 13.48
C THR A 42 -17.44 -0.54 12.69
N GLU A 43 -16.22 -0.52 12.15
CA GLU A 43 -15.66 -1.65 11.41
C GLU A 43 -15.72 -2.95 12.24
N LYS A 44 -16.23 -4.03 11.65
CA LYS A 44 -16.27 -5.33 12.33
C LYS A 44 -14.84 -5.84 12.53
N ARG A 45 -14.45 -6.11 13.77
CA ARG A 45 -13.22 -6.82 14.14
C ARG A 45 -13.50 -8.31 14.28
N HIS A 46 -12.52 -9.15 13.97
CA HIS A 46 -12.65 -10.61 14.06
C HIS A 46 -11.61 -11.18 15.02
N THR A 47 -12.06 -12.07 15.89
CA THR A 47 -11.21 -12.86 16.77
C THR A 47 -10.56 -14.02 16.00
N PRO A 48 -9.43 -14.57 16.49
CA PRO A 48 -8.84 -15.81 15.96
C PRO A 48 -9.84 -16.97 15.87
N ALA A 49 -10.72 -17.12 16.86
CA ALA A 49 -11.73 -18.18 16.89
C ALA A 49 -12.78 -18.03 15.78
N GLU A 50 -13.24 -16.81 15.51
CA GLU A 50 -14.14 -16.53 14.38
C GLU A 50 -13.43 -16.83 13.05
N ILE A 51 -12.18 -16.37 12.89
CA ILE A 51 -11.39 -16.60 11.66
C ILE A 51 -11.20 -18.09 11.40
N ALA A 52 -10.92 -18.88 12.44
CA ALA A 52 -10.78 -20.33 12.32
C ALA A 52 -12.07 -21.02 11.86
N ALA A 53 -13.22 -20.53 12.32
CA ALA A 53 -14.53 -21.11 12.01
C ALA A 53 -15.02 -20.81 10.59
N TYR A 54 -14.66 -19.64 10.03
CA TYR A 54 -15.14 -19.22 8.72
C TYR A 54 -14.83 -20.21 7.60
N GLN A 55 -15.76 -20.37 6.67
CA GLN A 55 -15.58 -21.03 5.39
C GLN A 55 -15.68 -19.99 4.27
N ALA A 56 -15.08 -20.27 3.11
CA ALA A 56 -15.18 -19.36 1.97
C ALA A 56 -16.66 -19.04 1.64
N THR A 57 -17.53 -20.05 1.67
CA THR A 57 -18.97 -19.89 1.35
C THR A 57 -19.76 -18.98 2.30
N ASP A 58 -19.18 -18.58 3.43
CA ASP A 58 -19.79 -17.65 4.39
C ASP A 58 -19.83 -16.22 3.84
N PHE A 59 -19.02 -15.93 2.82
CA PHE A 59 -18.85 -14.59 2.27
C PHE A 59 -19.61 -14.38 0.96
N VAL A 60 -20.32 -13.25 0.87
CA VAL A 60 -21.03 -12.81 -0.33
C VAL A 60 -20.68 -11.36 -0.61
N ALA A 61 -20.22 -11.09 -1.84
CA ALA A 61 -19.90 -9.77 -2.34
C ALA A 61 -20.75 -9.49 -3.59
N PRO A 62 -21.85 -8.72 -3.48
CA PRO A 62 -22.73 -8.45 -4.63
C PRO A 62 -21.98 -7.84 -5.82
N ILE A 63 -20.95 -7.03 -5.58
CA ILE A 63 -20.07 -6.45 -6.60
C ILE A 63 -19.32 -7.49 -7.45
N ALA A 64 -19.12 -8.70 -6.93
CA ALA A 64 -18.46 -9.80 -7.63
C ALA A 64 -19.42 -10.67 -8.45
N SER A 65 -20.73 -10.43 -8.34
CA SER A 65 -21.71 -11.02 -9.25
C SER A 65 -21.65 -10.38 -10.64
N ALA A 66 -22.12 -11.08 -11.67
CA ALA A 66 -22.16 -10.56 -13.03
C ALA A 66 -23.03 -9.30 -13.17
N GLU A 67 -24.07 -9.16 -12.34
CA GLU A 67 -24.90 -7.95 -12.30
C GLU A 67 -24.20 -6.79 -11.61
N GLY A 68 -23.64 -7.02 -10.41
CA GLY A 68 -22.92 -6.00 -9.66
C GLY A 68 -21.69 -5.47 -10.40
N GLU A 69 -20.95 -6.36 -11.06
CA GLU A 69 -19.78 -6.02 -11.88
C GLU A 69 -20.17 -5.14 -13.07
N ARG A 70 -21.25 -5.52 -13.79
CA ARG A 70 -21.77 -4.71 -14.90
C ARG A 70 -22.19 -3.32 -14.45
N ALA A 71 -22.92 -3.21 -13.35
CA ALA A 71 -23.38 -1.92 -12.84
C ALA A 71 -22.20 -0.99 -12.48
N ALA A 72 -21.19 -1.52 -11.78
CA ALA A 72 -20.00 -0.74 -11.44
C ALA A 72 -19.15 -0.36 -12.66
N ARG A 73 -19.08 -1.26 -13.66
CA ARG A 73 -18.40 -0.97 -14.93
C ARG A 73 -19.10 0.13 -15.70
N GLU A 74 -20.43 0.11 -15.77
CA GLU A 74 -21.23 1.15 -16.43
C GLU A 74 -21.05 2.53 -15.76
N GLU A 75 -20.98 2.58 -14.43
CA GLU A 75 -20.66 3.79 -13.67
C GLU A 75 -19.30 4.37 -14.08
N GLY A 76 -18.25 3.54 -14.11
CA GLY A 76 -16.91 3.96 -14.53
C GLY A 76 -16.85 4.42 -15.98
N LEU A 77 -17.50 3.68 -16.90
CA LEU A 77 -17.59 4.05 -18.32
C LEU A 77 -18.37 5.35 -18.54
N LYS A 78 -19.35 5.68 -17.69
CA LYS A 78 -20.03 6.97 -17.76
C LYS A 78 -19.07 8.12 -17.45
N LEU A 79 -18.28 8.02 -16.38
CA LEU A 79 -17.31 9.06 -16.02
C LEU A 79 -16.25 9.26 -17.12
N ILE A 80 -15.80 8.17 -17.76
CA ILE A 80 -14.88 8.23 -18.90
C ILE A 80 -15.51 9.02 -20.05
N ARG A 81 -16.73 8.69 -20.46
CA ARG A 81 -17.44 9.39 -21.54
C ARG A 81 -17.65 10.87 -21.24
N ASP A 82 -18.05 11.20 -20.02
CA ASP A 82 -18.26 12.59 -19.59
C ASP A 82 -16.96 13.40 -19.67
N ALA A 83 -15.81 12.82 -19.27
CA ALA A 83 -14.52 13.49 -19.35
C ALA A 83 -14.00 13.63 -20.79
N LEU A 84 -14.21 12.62 -21.64
CA LEU A 84 -13.81 12.68 -23.06
C LEU A 84 -14.63 13.69 -23.88
N ALA A 85 -15.81 14.08 -23.41
CA ALA A 85 -16.63 15.12 -24.03
C ALA A 85 -16.19 16.55 -23.68
N LEU A 86 -15.25 16.72 -22.73
CA LEU A 86 -14.75 18.04 -22.34
C LEU A 86 -13.85 18.66 -23.43
N PRO A 87 -13.93 19.99 -23.64
CA PRO A 87 -12.93 20.71 -24.41
C PRO A 87 -11.52 20.54 -23.83
N ALA A 88 -10.50 20.58 -24.68
CA ALA A 88 -9.11 20.42 -24.26
C ALA A 88 -8.71 21.44 -23.16
N GLY A 89 -8.11 20.93 -22.08
CA GLY A 89 -7.68 21.74 -20.93
C GLY A 89 -8.81 22.28 -20.05
N PHE A 90 -10.08 22.03 -20.39
CA PHE A 90 -11.24 22.49 -19.64
C PHE A 90 -11.80 21.36 -18.78
N ASP A 91 -11.76 21.54 -17.46
CA ASP A 91 -12.34 20.59 -16.50
C ASP A 91 -12.82 21.33 -15.26
N PRO A 92 -14.03 21.93 -15.31
CA PRO A 92 -14.56 22.75 -14.22
C PRO A 92 -14.97 21.91 -13.01
N ASN A 93 -15.29 20.62 -13.23
CA ASN A 93 -15.81 19.72 -12.21
C ASN A 93 -14.74 18.77 -11.64
N GLY A 94 -13.51 18.85 -12.15
CA GLY A 94 -12.40 18.03 -11.65
C GLY A 94 -12.52 16.55 -11.99
N ILE A 95 -13.22 16.17 -13.07
CA ILE A 95 -13.57 14.77 -13.35
C ILE A 95 -12.47 14.00 -14.09
N VAL A 96 -11.53 14.70 -14.74
CA VAL A 96 -10.48 14.06 -15.56
C VAL A 96 -9.62 13.07 -14.77
N PRO A 97 -9.10 13.38 -13.57
CA PRO A 97 -8.32 12.41 -12.78
C PRO A 97 -9.11 11.13 -12.48
N GLY A 98 -10.41 11.25 -12.17
CA GLY A 98 -11.28 10.11 -11.92
C GLY A 98 -11.53 9.26 -13.17
N ALA A 99 -11.70 9.91 -14.33
CA ALA A 99 -11.83 9.23 -15.61
C ALA A 99 -10.55 8.47 -15.98
N LEU A 100 -9.38 9.11 -15.89
CA LEU A 100 -8.08 8.46 -16.10
C LEU A 100 -7.87 7.26 -15.15
N GLY A 101 -8.27 7.41 -13.88
CA GLY A 101 -8.27 6.30 -12.93
C GLY A 101 -9.16 5.12 -13.37
N ASN A 102 -10.36 5.39 -13.89
CA ASN A 102 -11.26 4.34 -14.41
C ASN A 102 -10.75 3.70 -15.70
N ILE A 103 -10.12 4.47 -16.59
CA ILE A 103 -9.44 3.93 -17.80
C ILE A 103 -8.40 2.90 -17.38
N GLY A 104 -7.57 3.23 -16.38
CA GLY A 104 -6.57 2.31 -15.83
C GLY A 104 -7.19 1.08 -15.13
N PHE A 105 -8.18 1.31 -14.26
CA PHE A 105 -8.83 0.26 -13.48
C PHE A 105 -9.62 -0.74 -14.32
N LEU A 106 -10.42 -0.25 -15.27
CA LEU A 106 -11.22 -1.09 -16.16
C LEU A 106 -10.40 -1.62 -17.34
N ASN A 107 -9.19 -1.08 -17.54
CA ASN A 107 -8.26 -1.41 -18.63
C ASN A 107 -8.90 -1.25 -20.02
N VAL A 108 -9.56 -0.10 -20.24
CA VAL A 108 -10.30 0.24 -21.49
C VAL A 108 -9.93 1.64 -21.97
N GLU A 109 -10.27 1.99 -23.23
CA GLU A 109 -10.17 3.37 -23.77
C GLU A 109 -8.78 4.00 -23.61
N LYS A 110 -7.72 3.19 -23.74
CA LYS A 110 -6.33 3.58 -23.50
C LYS A 110 -5.90 4.74 -24.40
N GLU A 111 -6.14 4.63 -25.70
CA GLU A 111 -5.79 5.63 -26.69
C GLU A 111 -6.51 6.97 -26.44
N ALA A 112 -7.81 6.92 -26.08
CA ALA A 112 -8.56 8.11 -25.70
C ALA A 112 -8.01 8.72 -24.39
N GLY A 113 -7.61 7.88 -23.44
CA GLY A 113 -6.93 8.28 -22.21
C GLY A 113 -5.62 9.00 -22.44
N LEU A 114 -4.81 8.58 -23.43
CA LEU A 114 -3.61 9.29 -23.84
C LEU A 114 -3.94 10.70 -24.36
N GLY A 115 -4.95 10.83 -25.23
CA GLY A 115 -5.40 12.14 -25.72
C GLY A 115 -5.84 13.06 -24.58
N LEU A 116 -6.63 12.55 -23.65
CA LEU A 116 -7.08 13.28 -22.47
C LEU A 116 -5.90 13.73 -21.59
N LEU A 117 -4.95 12.82 -21.33
CA LEU A 117 -3.72 13.10 -20.60
C LEU A 117 -2.93 14.24 -21.24
N LEU A 118 -2.60 14.13 -22.52
CA LEU A 118 -1.75 15.11 -23.22
C LEU A 118 -2.41 16.49 -23.30
N ASN A 119 -3.74 16.56 -23.41
CA ASN A 119 -4.48 17.82 -23.37
C ASN A 119 -4.52 18.47 -21.97
N THR A 120 -4.28 17.67 -20.92
CA THR A 120 -4.37 18.13 -19.52
C THR A 120 -3.02 18.58 -18.98
N LEU A 121 -1.91 17.94 -19.38
CA LEU A 121 -0.56 18.25 -18.91
C LEU A 121 -0.17 19.74 -19.00
N PRO A 122 -0.48 20.49 -20.08
CA PRO A 122 -0.07 21.89 -20.21
C PRO A 122 -0.65 22.83 -19.14
N VAL A 123 -1.84 22.51 -18.61
CA VAL A 123 -2.52 23.33 -17.59
C VAL A 123 -2.34 22.79 -16.18
N LEU A 124 -1.62 21.68 -16.02
CA LEU A 124 -1.62 20.89 -14.80
C LEU A 124 -1.04 21.63 -13.59
N ALA A 125 -0.01 22.46 -13.80
CA ALA A 125 0.61 23.25 -12.72
C ALA A 125 -0.36 24.21 -12.01
N SER A 126 -1.45 24.62 -12.68
CA SER A 126 -2.46 25.51 -12.11
C SER A 126 -3.52 24.79 -11.27
N LYS A 127 -3.54 23.45 -11.30
CA LYS A 127 -4.51 22.62 -10.59
C LYS A 127 -4.02 22.30 -9.18
N ASP A 128 -4.94 21.90 -8.30
CA ASP A 128 -4.57 21.46 -6.95
C ASP A 128 -3.77 20.14 -6.96
N ALA A 129 -3.13 19.84 -5.83
CA ALA A 129 -2.26 18.68 -5.69
C ALA A 129 -2.98 17.34 -5.90
N ALA A 130 -4.26 17.21 -5.53
CA ALA A 130 -5.00 15.97 -5.71
C ALA A 130 -5.29 15.70 -7.20
N TYR A 131 -5.62 16.75 -7.94
CA TYR A 131 -5.77 16.73 -9.39
C TYR A 131 -4.47 16.37 -10.08
N GLN A 132 -3.39 17.10 -9.75
CA GLN A 132 -2.04 16.84 -10.26
C GLN A 132 -1.63 15.38 -10.04
N ARG A 133 -1.81 14.86 -8.83
CA ARG A 133 -1.49 13.48 -8.49
C ARG A 133 -2.17 12.48 -9.40
N GLY A 134 -3.47 12.62 -9.65
CA GLY A 134 -4.22 11.65 -10.45
C GLY A 134 -3.77 11.63 -11.91
N VAL A 135 -3.56 12.81 -12.52
CA VAL A 135 -3.07 12.92 -13.90
C VAL A 135 -1.64 12.39 -14.03
N LEU A 136 -0.75 12.80 -13.13
CA LEU A 136 0.66 12.36 -13.14
C LEU A 136 0.79 10.86 -12.87
N THR A 137 -0.06 10.29 -12.02
CA THR A 137 -0.09 8.84 -11.77
C THR A 137 -0.43 8.08 -13.06
N PHE A 138 -1.46 8.52 -13.79
CA PHE A 138 -1.81 7.90 -15.06
C PHE A 138 -0.69 8.01 -16.10
N ALA A 139 -0.03 9.17 -16.18
CA ALA A 139 1.16 9.37 -17.02
C ALA A 139 2.28 8.37 -16.65
N TYR A 140 2.62 8.25 -15.37
CA TYR A 140 3.62 7.29 -14.89
C TYR A 140 3.23 5.84 -15.25
N THR A 141 1.98 5.45 -15.00
CA THR A 141 1.55 4.07 -15.11
C THR A 141 1.56 3.59 -16.57
N TYR A 142 0.98 4.37 -17.48
CA TYR A 142 0.70 3.92 -18.85
C TYR A 142 1.48 4.63 -19.94
N TYR A 143 1.85 5.91 -19.76
CA TYR A 143 2.29 6.78 -20.86
C TYR A 143 3.53 7.61 -20.50
N ALA A 144 4.47 7.01 -19.78
CA ALA A 144 5.67 7.69 -19.30
C ALA A 144 6.49 8.27 -20.46
N LYS A 145 6.63 7.49 -21.55
CA LYS A 145 7.41 7.88 -22.72
C LYS A 145 6.73 8.99 -23.53
N GLU A 146 5.43 8.86 -23.76
CA GLU A 146 4.62 9.79 -24.54
C GLU A 146 4.45 11.13 -23.83
N SER A 147 4.38 11.12 -22.50
CA SER A 147 4.26 12.34 -21.69
C SER A 147 5.59 13.02 -21.38
N ALA A 148 6.74 12.38 -21.63
CA ALA A 148 8.05 12.84 -21.17
C ALA A 148 8.38 14.29 -21.54
N ALA A 149 8.12 14.71 -22.79
CA ALA A 149 8.40 16.08 -23.23
C ALA A 149 7.58 17.12 -22.44
N SER A 150 6.29 16.85 -22.22
CA SER A 150 5.43 17.73 -21.44
C SER A 150 5.83 17.74 -19.96
N LEU A 151 6.21 16.57 -19.42
CA LEU A 151 6.66 16.45 -18.03
C LEU A 151 7.98 17.19 -17.77
N MET A 152 8.92 17.21 -18.72
CA MET A 152 10.15 18.00 -18.60
C MET A 152 9.86 19.49 -18.41
N VAL A 153 8.89 20.04 -19.16
CA VAL A 153 8.47 21.45 -19.01
C VAL A 153 7.68 21.67 -17.73
N LEU A 154 6.82 20.73 -17.36
CA LEU A 154 6.00 20.83 -16.17
C LEU A 154 6.81 20.77 -14.87
N LEU A 155 7.91 20.00 -14.85
CA LEU A 155 8.66 19.65 -13.64
C LEU A 155 9.10 20.89 -12.83
N THR A 156 9.49 21.98 -13.50
CA THR A 156 9.92 23.22 -12.84
C THR A 156 8.80 24.03 -12.20
N ASN A 157 7.54 23.67 -12.49
CA ASN A 157 6.34 24.39 -12.03
C ASN A 157 5.55 23.59 -10.96
N LEU A 158 6.03 22.40 -10.58
CA LEU A 158 5.42 21.59 -9.53
C LEU A 158 6.00 21.98 -8.17
N ASN A 159 5.15 22.55 -7.31
CA ASN A 159 5.56 23.11 -6.01
C ASN A 159 5.29 22.17 -4.84
N THR A 160 4.77 20.97 -5.08
CA THR A 160 4.48 19.98 -4.05
C THR A 160 5.39 18.76 -4.22
N PRO A 161 6.09 18.31 -3.15
CA PRO A 161 7.09 17.25 -3.28
C PRO A 161 6.57 15.92 -3.85
N ARG A 162 5.33 15.54 -3.51
CA ARG A 162 4.73 14.28 -3.98
C ARG A 162 4.49 14.31 -5.48
N GLU A 163 3.84 15.36 -5.99
CA GLU A 163 3.53 15.50 -7.41
C GLU A 163 4.81 15.65 -8.22
N PHE A 164 5.78 16.43 -7.73
CA PHE A 164 7.12 16.47 -8.31
C PHE A 164 7.75 15.08 -8.42
N ALA A 165 7.72 14.30 -7.34
CA ALA A 165 8.31 12.95 -7.32
C ALA A 165 7.63 12.01 -8.33
N ILE A 166 6.29 12.07 -8.47
CA ILE A 166 5.57 11.25 -9.47
C ILE A 166 6.01 11.62 -10.89
N ALA A 167 6.08 12.92 -11.20
CA ALA A 167 6.56 13.39 -12.51
C ALA A 167 8.01 12.97 -12.78
N ALA A 168 8.89 13.10 -11.78
CA ALA A 168 10.27 12.66 -11.85
C ALA A 168 10.40 11.14 -12.09
N TYR A 169 9.61 10.32 -11.39
CA TYR A 169 9.58 8.88 -11.62
C TYR A 169 9.04 8.52 -13.02
N ALA A 170 8.10 9.29 -13.55
CA ALA A 170 7.61 9.09 -14.92
C ALA A 170 8.71 9.39 -15.94
N LEU A 171 9.46 10.47 -15.77
CA LEU A 171 10.62 10.78 -16.59
C LEU A 171 11.69 9.67 -16.51
N LEU A 172 12.02 9.20 -15.31
CA LEU A 172 12.97 8.11 -15.10
C LEU A 172 12.53 6.81 -15.79
N LYS A 173 11.22 6.50 -15.77
CA LYS A 173 10.65 5.32 -16.44
C LYS A 173 10.68 5.46 -17.96
N ALA A 174 10.62 6.68 -18.50
CA ALA A 174 10.62 6.93 -19.94
C ALA A 174 11.99 6.70 -20.60
N ASP A 175 13.08 7.04 -19.90
CA ASP A 175 14.46 6.95 -20.42
C ASP A 175 15.46 6.64 -19.30
N GLY A 176 15.52 7.50 -18.27
CA GLY A 176 16.37 7.28 -17.10
C GLY A 176 17.87 7.49 -17.36
N ALA A 177 18.25 8.08 -18.51
CA ALA A 177 19.62 8.39 -18.87
C ALA A 177 20.30 9.31 -17.84
N ILE A 178 21.64 9.26 -17.78
CA ILE A 178 22.46 10.01 -16.82
C ILE A 178 22.17 11.53 -16.88
N GLY A 179 21.99 12.07 -18.09
CA GLY A 179 21.64 13.48 -18.28
C GLY A 179 20.28 13.84 -17.70
N GLN A 180 19.27 12.99 -17.91
CA GLN A 180 17.93 13.17 -17.36
C GLN A 180 17.93 13.06 -15.82
N ARG A 181 18.65 12.08 -15.26
CA ARG A 181 18.85 11.95 -13.80
C ARG A 181 19.47 13.21 -13.21
N SER A 182 20.51 13.74 -13.84
CA SER A 182 21.20 14.96 -13.40
C SER A 182 20.28 16.19 -13.46
N TYR A 183 19.47 16.30 -14.51
CA TYR A 183 18.47 17.37 -14.66
C TYR A 183 17.38 17.31 -13.58
N ILE A 184 16.78 16.13 -13.36
CA ILE A 184 15.75 15.95 -12.32
C ILE A 184 16.31 16.32 -10.96
N ARG A 185 17.52 15.83 -10.64
CA ARG A 185 18.20 16.11 -9.38
C ARG A 185 18.46 17.59 -9.16
N ALA A 186 18.98 18.30 -10.16
CA ALA A 186 19.22 19.74 -10.07
C ALA A 186 17.90 20.51 -9.88
N THR A 187 16.86 20.14 -10.64
CA THR A 187 15.54 20.77 -10.54
C THR A 187 14.92 20.56 -9.16
N MET A 188 15.01 19.35 -8.61
CA MET A 188 14.53 19.01 -7.26
C MET A 188 15.18 19.90 -6.20
N LYS A 189 16.53 20.01 -6.22
CA LYS A 189 17.27 20.79 -5.21
C LYS A 189 17.03 22.29 -5.32
N ASN A 190 16.75 22.78 -6.53
CA ASN A 190 16.38 24.17 -6.75
C ASN A 190 14.94 24.47 -6.30
N ALA A 191 14.00 23.56 -6.55
CA ALA A 191 12.58 23.74 -6.22
C ALA A 191 12.29 23.53 -4.72
N PHE A 192 13.02 22.63 -4.05
CA PHE A 192 12.78 22.26 -2.66
C PHE A 192 14.05 22.42 -1.82
N THR A 193 14.19 23.57 -1.14
CA THR A 193 15.35 23.84 -0.28
C THR A 193 15.46 22.87 0.90
N ASP A 194 14.33 22.32 1.34
CA ASP A 194 14.23 21.34 2.44
C ASP A 194 14.09 19.89 1.95
N TRP A 195 14.51 19.58 0.72
CA TRP A 195 14.42 18.23 0.14
C TRP A 195 15.05 17.15 1.02
N ALA A 196 16.08 17.52 1.80
CA ALA A 196 16.80 16.62 2.67
C ALA A 196 15.99 16.14 3.89
N ASN A 197 14.87 16.78 4.22
CA ASN A 197 13.95 16.36 5.29
C ASN A 197 12.61 15.83 4.76
N GLU A 198 12.38 15.90 3.45
CA GLU A 198 11.18 15.37 2.82
C GLU A 198 11.41 13.91 2.36
N PRO A 199 10.78 12.91 3.01
CA PRO A 199 11.09 11.48 2.80
C PRO A 199 10.88 11.00 1.37
N ARG A 200 9.93 11.60 0.63
CA ARG A 200 9.69 11.26 -0.77
C ARG A 200 10.85 11.71 -1.66
N LEU A 201 11.39 12.91 -1.40
CA LEU A 201 12.53 13.46 -2.13
C LEU A 201 13.85 12.81 -1.73
N GLN A 202 14.02 12.43 -0.45
CA GLN A 202 15.15 11.60 -0.02
C GLN A 202 15.18 10.27 -0.77
N ARG A 203 14.02 9.61 -0.94
CA ARG A 203 13.96 8.34 -1.71
C ARG A 203 14.18 8.57 -3.20
N LEU A 204 13.71 9.68 -3.76
CA LEU A 204 13.99 10.04 -5.13
C LEU A 204 15.49 10.29 -5.36
N GLU A 205 16.18 11.04 -4.47
CA GLU A 205 17.64 11.25 -4.54
C GLU A 205 18.36 9.91 -4.57
N TYR A 206 18.00 8.97 -3.68
CA TYR A 206 18.59 7.64 -3.66
C TYR A 206 18.44 6.93 -5.02
N VAL A 207 17.26 6.95 -5.64
CA VAL A 207 17.05 6.33 -6.96
C VAL A 207 17.83 7.05 -8.09
N LEU A 208 18.02 8.36 -7.96
CA LEU A 208 18.76 9.16 -8.93
C LEU A 208 20.27 8.90 -8.86
N THR A 209 20.81 8.56 -7.69
CA THR A 209 22.26 8.42 -7.45
C THR A 209 22.74 6.98 -7.30
N THR A 210 21.85 6.00 -7.17
CA THR A 210 22.21 4.62 -6.84
C THR A 210 21.88 3.65 -7.97
N ASP A 211 22.77 2.67 -8.18
CA ASP A 211 22.50 1.49 -9.01
C ASP A 211 21.67 0.48 -8.20
N LEU A 212 20.35 0.52 -8.40
CA LEU A 212 19.40 -0.36 -7.69
C LEU A 212 19.60 -1.85 -8.00
N THR A 213 20.14 -2.17 -9.17
CA THR A 213 20.44 -3.55 -9.57
C THR A 213 21.69 -4.07 -8.85
N ALA A 214 22.69 -3.21 -8.64
CA ALA A 214 23.83 -3.56 -7.78
C ALA A 214 23.41 -3.73 -6.32
N GLU A 215 22.56 -2.85 -5.80
CA GLU A 215 22.07 -2.90 -4.41
C GLU A 215 21.30 -4.19 -4.10
N ILE A 216 20.40 -4.63 -4.99
CA ILE A 216 19.62 -5.84 -4.72
C ILE A 216 20.51 -7.11 -4.71
N ARG A 217 21.60 -7.13 -5.48
CA ARG A 217 22.59 -8.22 -5.46
C ARG A 217 23.38 -8.28 -4.16
N GLN A 218 23.43 -7.19 -3.40
CA GLN A 218 24.09 -7.10 -2.09
C GLN A 218 23.12 -7.37 -0.92
N ARG A 219 21.91 -7.88 -1.21
CA ARG A 219 20.94 -8.23 -0.17
C ARG A 219 21.56 -9.18 0.87
N PRO A 220 21.42 -8.89 2.17
CA PRO A 220 21.93 -9.78 3.22
C PRO A 220 21.26 -11.17 3.16
N PRO A 221 21.88 -12.21 3.76
CA PRO A 221 21.35 -13.56 3.73
C PRO A 221 19.90 -13.63 4.23
N LEU A 222 19.03 -14.31 3.46
CA LEU A 222 17.61 -14.40 3.80
C LEU A 222 17.38 -15.16 5.11
N VAL A 223 18.18 -16.19 5.34
CA VAL A 223 18.16 -17.01 6.56
C VAL A 223 18.33 -16.18 7.84
N ASP A 224 19.09 -15.08 7.81
CA ASP A 224 19.26 -14.23 8.99
C ASP A 224 17.95 -13.54 9.37
N LEU A 225 17.21 -13.05 8.37
CA LEU A 225 15.89 -12.42 8.57
C LEU A 225 14.82 -13.43 8.97
N LEU A 226 14.86 -14.63 8.38
CA LEU A 226 13.91 -15.71 8.66
C LEU A 226 14.12 -16.36 10.03
N ALA A 227 15.36 -16.42 10.51
CA ALA A 227 15.69 -16.96 11.83
C ALA A 227 15.59 -15.91 12.95
N HIS A 228 15.61 -14.61 12.62
CA HIS A 228 15.58 -13.55 13.63
C HIS A 228 14.23 -13.53 14.39
N PRO A 229 14.24 -13.62 15.73
CA PRO A 229 13.04 -13.40 16.52
C PRO A 229 12.78 -11.89 16.60
N ILE A 230 11.93 -11.36 15.71
CA ILE A 230 11.54 -9.94 15.69
C ILE A 230 11.10 -9.53 17.10
N ARG A 231 10.08 -10.20 17.63
CA ARG A 231 9.77 -10.34 19.06
C ARG A 231 9.26 -11.75 19.31
N ALA A 232 9.59 -12.30 20.48
CA ALA A 232 9.21 -13.67 20.82
C ALA A 232 7.68 -13.82 20.99
N GLY A 233 7.15 -15.01 20.68
CA GLY A 233 5.74 -15.33 20.89
C GLY A 233 4.76 -14.61 19.94
N LYS A 234 5.25 -14.08 18.81
CA LYS A 234 4.43 -13.39 17.81
C LYS A 234 4.55 -14.08 16.45
N PRO A 235 3.42 -14.36 15.77
CA PRO A 235 3.46 -14.87 14.40
C PRO A 235 4.00 -13.80 13.44
N VAL A 236 4.59 -14.26 12.34
CA VAL A 236 5.17 -13.41 11.30
C VAL A 236 4.76 -13.91 9.93
N ILE A 237 4.22 -13.01 9.10
CA ILE A 237 4.05 -13.25 7.67
C ILE A 237 5.29 -12.74 6.95
N TYR A 238 5.93 -13.60 6.16
CA TYR A 238 6.98 -13.19 5.23
C TYR A 238 6.41 -13.18 3.82
N SER A 239 6.37 -12.01 3.19
CA SER A 239 5.95 -11.81 1.81
C SER A 239 7.19 -11.54 0.94
N PHE A 240 7.59 -12.55 0.18
CA PHE A 240 8.73 -12.49 -0.73
C PHE A 240 8.26 -11.96 -2.08
N GLN A 241 8.94 -10.94 -2.60
CA GLN A 241 8.53 -10.21 -3.79
C GLN A 241 9.71 -10.08 -4.77
N ARG A 242 9.40 -9.87 -6.05
CA ARG A 242 10.38 -9.34 -7.02
C ARG A 242 10.44 -7.81 -6.92
N GLN A 243 11.58 -7.23 -7.27
CA GLN A 243 11.78 -5.78 -7.21
C GLN A 243 10.70 -5.01 -7.98
N ASP A 244 10.30 -5.50 -9.15
CA ASP A 244 9.35 -4.79 -10.01
C ASP A 244 7.89 -4.86 -9.52
N ARG A 245 7.58 -5.72 -8.55
CA ARG A 245 6.24 -5.95 -7.96
C ARG A 245 5.17 -6.41 -8.96
N GLN A 246 5.51 -6.63 -10.23
CA GLN A 246 4.54 -6.93 -11.29
C GLN A 246 4.28 -8.42 -11.51
N ARG A 247 4.85 -9.29 -10.67
CA ARG A 247 4.48 -10.72 -10.57
C ARG A 247 4.02 -11.04 -9.16
N PHE A 248 3.36 -12.19 -9.05
CA PHE A 248 3.08 -12.78 -7.74
C PHE A 248 4.37 -12.98 -6.95
N GLY A 249 4.35 -12.47 -5.73
CA GLY A 249 5.21 -12.93 -4.67
C GLY A 249 4.64 -14.18 -3.99
N LEU A 250 5.30 -14.56 -2.91
CA LEU A 250 4.95 -15.73 -2.10
C LEU A 250 4.86 -15.31 -0.64
N ALA A 251 3.74 -15.59 0.01
CA ALA A 251 3.60 -15.42 1.45
C ALA A 251 3.77 -16.77 2.16
N VAL A 252 4.57 -16.78 3.23
CA VAL A 252 4.68 -17.88 4.19
C VAL A 252 4.44 -17.35 5.60
N VAL A 253 4.09 -18.24 6.52
CA VAL A 253 3.82 -17.86 7.92
C VAL A 253 4.77 -18.60 8.85
N ARG A 254 5.40 -17.85 9.76
CA ARG A 254 6.06 -18.39 10.95
C ARG A 254 5.11 -18.22 12.14
N GLY A 255 4.79 -19.31 12.82
CA GLY A 255 3.92 -19.28 14.01
C GLY A 255 4.56 -18.57 15.20
N ALA A 256 3.78 -18.36 16.25
CA ALA A 256 4.26 -17.76 17.50
C ALA A 256 5.30 -18.65 18.21
N ASP A 257 5.29 -19.94 17.92
CA ASP A 257 6.27 -20.95 18.37
C ASP A 257 7.59 -20.93 17.59
N GLY A 258 7.73 -20.04 16.60
CA GLY A 258 8.92 -19.89 15.78
C GLY A 258 9.03 -20.88 14.61
N ARG A 259 8.14 -21.87 14.48
CA ARG A 259 8.17 -22.83 13.36
C ARG A 259 7.37 -22.32 12.17
N PHE A 260 7.76 -22.67 10.94
CA PHE A 260 6.93 -22.34 9.79
C PHE A 260 5.66 -23.18 9.78
N VAL A 261 4.56 -22.55 9.35
CA VAL A 261 3.26 -23.20 9.26
C VAL A 261 3.29 -24.26 8.17
N ARG A 262 2.66 -25.41 8.47
CA ARG A 262 2.55 -26.54 7.55
C ARG A 262 1.09 -26.88 7.31
N ASN A 263 0.80 -27.37 6.11
CA ASN A 263 -0.48 -27.95 5.77
C ASN A 263 -0.65 -29.31 6.47
N ALA A 264 -1.87 -29.87 6.39
CA ALA A 264 -2.18 -31.17 7.00
C ALA A 264 -1.32 -32.33 6.44
N ASP A 265 -0.86 -32.22 5.20
CA ASP A 265 0.05 -33.20 4.55
C ASP A 265 1.53 -33.02 4.93
N GLY A 266 1.86 -32.04 5.80
CA GLY A 266 3.22 -31.72 6.24
C GLY A 266 4.00 -30.79 5.30
N SER A 267 3.46 -30.45 4.13
CA SER A 267 4.06 -29.46 3.22
C SER A 267 4.06 -28.06 3.85
N LEU A 268 4.98 -27.20 3.44
CA LEU A 268 5.02 -25.80 3.91
C LEU A 268 3.80 -25.04 3.41
N PHE A 269 3.09 -24.38 4.33
CA PHE A 269 2.02 -23.47 3.97
C PHE A 269 2.59 -22.27 3.20
N HIS A 270 1.98 -21.96 2.06
CA HIS A 270 2.28 -20.77 1.30
C HIS A 270 1.08 -20.36 0.44
N VAL A 271 0.97 -19.07 0.13
CA VAL A 271 -0.01 -18.53 -0.83
C VAL A 271 0.66 -17.53 -1.77
N ALA A 272 0.12 -17.40 -2.98
CA ALA A 272 0.54 -16.33 -3.88
C ALA A 272 0.08 -14.97 -3.33
N HIS A 273 0.95 -13.97 -3.37
CA HIS A 273 0.68 -12.68 -2.74
C HIS A 273 1.18 -11.53 -3.60
N LEU A 274 0.26 -10.66 -4.03
CA LEU A 274 0.57 -9.55 -4.92
C LEU A 274 0.77 -8.26 -4.12
N ALA A 275 1.98 -7.70 -4.17
CA ALA A 275 2.32 -6.42 -3.55
C ALA A 275 2.25 -5.23 -4.52
N ASN A 276 1.66 -5.46 -5.70
CA ASN A 276 1.51 -4.49 -6.79
C ASN A 276 0.39 -3.50 -6.50
N ALA A 277 0.68 -2.21 -6.62
CA ALA A 277 -0.33 -1.19 -6.78
C ALA A 277 -0.66 -0.98 -8.25
N MET A 278 -1.89 -0.58 -8.56
CA MET A 278 -2.29 -0.30 -9.95
C MET A 278 -1.40 0.76 -10.59
N SER A 279 -0.95 1.73 -9.80
CA SER A 279 -0.06 2.77 -10.28
C SER A 279 1.34 2.25 -10.62
N ASN A 280 1.77 1.17 -9.97
CA ASN A 280 3.15 0.70 -9.86
C ASN A 280 4.16 1.74 -9.36
N LEU A 281 3.69 2.82 -8.71
CA LEU A 281 4.57 3.86 -8.16
C LEU A 281 5.42 3.28 -7.01
N PRO A 282 6.58 3.89 -6.68
CA PRO A 282 7.38 3.47 -5.52
C PRO A 282 6.61 3.50 -4.20
N GLY A 283 7.00 2.68 -3.22
CA GLY A 283 6.20 2.48 -2.01
C GLY A 283 6.11 3.69 -1.08
N THR A 284 7.02 4.66 -1.24
CA THR A 284 7.00 5.95 -0.55
C THR A 284 5.97 6.95 -1.11
N ILE A 285 5.36 6.64 -2.26
CA ILE A 285 4.32 7.48 -2.87
C ILE A 285 2.94 6.91 -2.53
N THR A 286 2.00 7.79 -2.16
CA THR A 286 0.61 7.40 -1.88
C THR A 286 0.02 6.62 -3.06
N ASN A 287 -0.59 5.47 -2.77
CA ASN A 287 -1.10 4.51 -3.76
C ASN A 287 -0.03 3.87 -4.66
N GLY A 288 1.25 3.93 -4.27
CA GLY A 288 2.32 3.12 -4.84
C GLY A 288 2.34 1.71 -4.29
N ASN A 289 3.29 0.90 -4.75
CA ASN A 289 3.47 -0.49 -4.35
C ASN A 289 3.61 -0.64 -2.84
N THR A 290 3.39 -1.86 -2.35
CA THR A 290 3.71 -2.14 -0.95
C THR A 290 5.22 -2.02 -0.76
N PRO A 291 5.71 -1.16 0.16
CA PRO A 291 7.13 -0.95 0.37
C PRO A 291 7.78 -2.20 0.98
N GLN A 292 9.04 -2.43 0.66
CA GLN A 292 9.88 -3.39 1.36
C GLN A 292 10.11 -2.93 2.81
N GLY A 293 10.11 -3.88 3.76
CA GLY A 293 10.46 -3.63 5.14
C GLY A 293 9.59 -4.37 6.13
N LEU A 294 9.60 -3.89 7.38
CA LEU A 294 8.86 -4.46 8.50
C LEU A 294 7.62 -3.65 8.84
N PHE A 295 6.54 -4.36 9.12
CA PHE A 295 5.22 -3.88 9.48
C PHE A 295 4.76 -4.60 10.75
N THR A 296 3.86 -3.98 11.50
CA THR A 296 3.13 -4.65 12.58
C THR A 296 1.73 -5.04 12.11
N ILE A 297 1.20 -6.17 12.59
CA ILE A 297 -0.21 -6.56 12.39
C ILE A 297 -0.92 -6.41 13.73
N VAL A 298 -1.97 -5.58 13.78
CA VAL A 298 -2.65 -5.19 15.04
C VAL A 298 -4.03 -5.86 15.23
N GLY A 299 -4.40 -6.79 14.35
CA GLY A 299 -5.62 -7.60 14.41
C GLY A 299 -6.26 -7.77 13.03
N ALA A 300 -7.50 -8.25 13.00
CA ALA A 300 -8.26 -8.46 11.77
C ALA A 300 -9.58 -7.68 11.74
N GLY A 301 -10.05 -7.33 10.54
CA GLY A 301 -11.30 -6.59 10.34
C GLY A 301 -12.00 -6.92 9.01
N THR A 302 -13.18 -6.33 8.78
CA THR A 302 -13.87 -6.35 7.48
C THR A 302 -13.82 -4.97 6.84
N ALA A 303 -13.32 -4.90 5.61
CA ALA A 303 -13.20 -3.64 4.90
C ALA A 303 -14.57 -3.09 4.48
N THR A 304 -14.71 -1.77 4.50
CA THR A 304 -15.87 -1.07 3.91
C THR A 304 -15.72 -0.86 2.41
N ASN A 305 -14.51 -1.00 1.87
CA ASN A 305 -14.25 -0.88 0.45
C ASN A 305 -14.78 -2.11 -0.31
N LYS A 306 -15.78 -1.89 -1.17
CA LYS A 306 -16.40 -2.95 -1.97
C LYS A 306 -15.40 -3.77 -2.78
N TRP A 307 -14.29 -3.18 -3.23
CA TRP A 307 -13.26 -3.86 -4.05
C TRP A 307 -12.33 -4.79 -3.27
N ILE A 308 -12.28 -4.63 -1.94
CA ILE A 308 -11.55 -5.54 -1.03
C ILE A 308 -12.43 -6.74 -0.70
N GLY A 309 -13.72 -6.48 -0.44
CA GLY A 309 -14.70 -7.50 -0.12
C GLY A 309 -14.84 -7.80 1.38
N PRO A 310 -15.75 -8.73 1.71
CA PRO A 310 -16.15 -9.03 3.08
C PRO A 310 -15.20 -9.97 3.84
N THR A 311 -14.30 -10.67 3.13
CA THR A 311 -13.31 -11.57 3.75
C THR A 311 -12.47 -10.80 4.77
N PRO A 312 -12.19 -11.37 5.96
CA PRO A 312 -11.34 -10.71 6.94
C PRO A 312 -9.98 -10.33 6.37
N TYR A 313 -9.64 -9.05 6.45
CA TYR A 313 -8.29 -8.57 6.19
C TYR A 313 -7.46 -8.64 7.47
N LEU A 314 -6.13 -8.68 7.34
CA LEU A 314 -5.22 -8.46 8.47
C LEU A 314 -4.77 -6.99 8.44
N HIS A 315 -4.97 -6.30 9.57
CA HIS A 315 -4.67 -4.89 9.73
C HIS A 315 -3.16 -4.73 9.97
N SER A 316 -2.39 -4.63 8.89
CA SER A 316 -0.99 -4.20 8.99
C SER A 316 -0.87 -2.69 9.05
N LYS A 317 0.15 -2.23 9.78
CA LYS A 317 0.57 -0.83 9.87
C LYS A 317 2.07 -0.72 9.65
N ILE A 318 2.50 0.33 8.96
CA ILE A 318 3.92 0.65 8.81
C ILE A 318 4.47 1.43 10.01
N PRO A 319 5.81 1.57 10.13
CA PRO A 319 6.39 2.52 11.07
C PRO A 319 5.80 3.92 10.88
N VAL A 320 5.78 4.73 11.93
CA VAL A 320 5.16 6.07 11.99
C VAL A 320 3.63 6.07 11.94
N GLU A 321 3.00 5.25 11.10
CA GLU A 321 1.55 5.01 11.14
C GLU A 321 1.15 4.32 12.46
N ALA A 322 1.83 3.22 12.79
CA ALA A 322 1.75 2.64 14.13
C ALA A 322 2.61 3.45 15.09
N THR A 323 2.11 3.68 16.30
CA THR A 323 2.97 4.09 17.42
C THR A 323 4.02 3.01 17.70
N VAL A 324 5.15 3.38 18.33
CA VAL A 324 6.18 2.39 18.71
C VAL A 324 5.58 1.30 19.59
N ALA A 325 4.65 1.65 20.50
CA ALA A 325 3.96 0.72 21.39
C ALA A 325 3.09 -0.30 20.64
N GLU A 326 2.30 0.15 19.66
CA GLU A 326 1.53 -0.74 18.79
C GLU A 326 2.44 -1.66 17.96
N PHE A 327 3.60 -1.16 17.54
CA PHE A 327 4.56 -1.93 16.75
C PHE A 327 5.28 -3.01 17.59
N GLU A 328 5.61 -2.68 18.83
CA GLU A 328 6.20 -3.57 19.82
C GLU A 328 5.20 -4.56 20.43
N HIS A 329 3.89 -4.30 20.30
CA HIS A 329 2.80 -5.00 20.99
C HIS A 329 2.88 -4.90 22.52
N VAL A 330 3.25 -3.72 23.03
CA VAL A 330 3.40 -3.43 24.46
C VAL A 330 2.67 -2.15 24.86
N GLU A 331 2.64 -1.86 26.17
CA GLU A 331 2.10 -0.61 26.69
C GLU A 331 3.04 0.58 26.39
N THR A 332 2.46 1.76 26.20
CA THR A 332 3.20 2.97 25.77
C THR A 332 4.31 3.39 26.75
N ASN A 333 4.17 3.10 28.04
CA ASN A 333 5.17 3.41 29.06
C ASN A 333 6.44 2.53 28.98
N GLN A 334 6.46 1.48 28.15
CA GLN A 334 7.59 0.55 28.04
C GLN A 334 8.56 0.89 26.90
N VAL A 335 8.24 1.91 26.09
CA VAL A 335 8.94 2.18 24.82
C VAL A 335 9.17 3.68 24.59
N PRO A 336 10.09 4.07 23.69
CA PRO A 336 10.22 5.46 23.28
C PRO A 336 8.91 6.02 22.70
N ASN A 337 8.67 7.32 22.94
CA ASN A 337 7.45 7.99 22.49
C ASN A 337 7.42 8.27 20.97
N SER A 338 8.54 8.13 20.26
CA SER A 338 8.65 8.51 18.85
C SER A 338 9.57 7.60 18.05
N TRP A 339 9.29 7.46 16.76
CA TRP A 339 10.12 6.73 15.82
C TRP A 339 11.45 7.43 15.54
N ASN A 340 12.53 6.65 15.44
CA ASN A 340 13.80 7.02 14.83
C ASN A 340 14.42 5.78 14.15
N ASP A 341 15.50 5.97 13.40
CA ASP A 341 16.15 4.90 12.64
C ASP A 341 16.62 3.75 13.55
N GLY A 342 17.15 4.08 14.74
CA GLY A 342 17.61 3.09 15.72
C GLY A 342 16.48 2.22 16.27
N VAL A 343 15.29 2.79 16.50
CA VAL A 343 14.10 2.03 16.92
C VAL A 343 13.72 1.03 15.82
N TYR A 344 13.62 1.45 14.56
CA TYR A 344 13.31 0.54 13.46
C TYR A 344 14.37 -0.55 13.27
N GLN A 345 15.66 -0.18 13.34
CA GLN A 345 16.77 -1.13 13.23
C GLN A 345 16.82 -2.15 14.38
N SER A 346 16.22 -1.85 15.55
CA SER A 346 16.16 -2.77 16.69
C SER A 346 15.32 -4.03 16.43
N PHE A 347 14.47 -4.01 15.39
CA PHE A 347 13.67 -5.16 14.97
C PHE A 347 14.38 -6.04 13.94
N LEU A 348 15.55 -5.62 13.47
CA LEU A 348 16.27 -6.27 12.38
C LEU A 348 17.49 -7.03 12.91
N PRO A 349 17.83 -8.19 12.30
CA PRO A 349 19.11 -8.82 12.53
C PRO A 349 20.25 -7.90 12.10
N GLU A 350 21.41 -8.04 12.73
CA GLU A 350 22.57 -7.16 12.53
C GLU A 350 22.93 -7.00 11.04
N THR A 351 22.94 -8.09 10.29
CA THR A 351 23.26 -8.12 8.85
C THR A 351 22.29 -7.29 7.99
N TRP A 352 21.09 -7.01 8.47
CA TRP A 352 20.06 -6.24 7.75
C TRP A 352 19.96 -4.77 8.14
N ARG A 353 20.56 -4.35 9.27
CA ARG A 353 20.41 -2.97 9.79
C ARG A 353 20.96 -1.90 8.86
N GLN A 354 21.96 -2.23 8.06
CA GLN A 354 22.60 -1.32 7.11
C GLN A 354 22.09 -1.48 5.67
N TYR A 355 21.18 -2.43 5.40
CA TYR A 355 20.65 -2.65 4.08
C TYR A 355 19.59 -1.59 3.75
N VAL A 356 20.03 -0.50 3.12
CA VAL A 356 19.21 0.69 2.84
C VAL A 356 17.88 0.38 2.16
N PRO A 357 17.78 -0.53 1.16
CA PRO A 357 16.50 -0.89 0.56
C PRO A 357 15.44 -1.37 1.56
N PHE A 358 15.83 -1.93 2.72
CA PHE A 358 14.89 -2.42 3.73
C PHE A 358 14.27 -1.33 4.61
N THR A 359 14.75 -0.09 4.47
CA THR A 359 14.19 1.08 5.17
C THR A 359 12.99 1.70 4.43
N GLU A 360 12.58 1.16 3.28
CA GLU A 360 11.51 1.73 2.46
C GLU A 360 10.19 1.88 3.24
N ALA A 361 9.81 0.89 4.06
CA ALA A 361 8.61 0.97 4.91
C ALA A 361 8.68 2.13 5.93
N LEU A 362 9.86 2.38 6.53
CA LEU A 362 10.06 3.52 7.44
C LEU A 362 9.91 4.86 6.70
N PHE A 363 10.50 4.97 5.51
CA PHE A 363 10.36 6.18 4.67
C PHE A 363 8.95 6.37 4.16
N ALA A 364 8.24 5.29 3.82
CA ALA A 364 6.83 5.33 3.48
C ALA A 364 5.98 5.88 4.64
N GLY A 365 6.26 5.43 5.86
CA GLY A 365 5.67 5.94 7.11
C GLY A 365 5.89 7.42 7.31
N ARG A 366 7.15 7.87 7.21
CA ARG A 366 7.51 9.29 7.27
C ARG A 366 6.82 10.09 6.16
N ALA A 367 6.63 9.49 4.99
CA ALA A 367 5.89 10.07 3.87
C ALA A 367 4.36 10.00 4.04
N GLY A 368 3.86 9.65 5.23
CA GLY A 368 2.43 9.62 5.54
C GLY A 368 1.65 8.56 4.76
N ARG A 369 2.28 7.43 4.43
CA ARG A 369 1.57 6.24 3.97
C ARG A 369 0.89 5.58 5.17
N ASP A 370 -0.28 5.01 4.93
CA ASP A 370 -1.13 4.38 5.93
C ASP A 370 -2.07 3.34 5.28
N GLU A 371 -2.86 2.66 6.13
CA GLU A 371 -3.94 1.73 5.73
C GLU A 371 -3.47 0.62 4.76
N MET A 372 -2.24 0.12 4.93
CA MET A 372 -1.71 -0.96 4.10
C MET A 372 -2.17 -2.29 4.63
N LEU A 373 -3.30 -2.78 4.13
CA LEU A 373 -3.93 -4.01 4.57
C LEU A 373 -3.37 -5.25 3.85
N ILE A 374 -3.51 -6.41 4.47
CA ILE A 374 -3.36 -7.72 3.81
C ILE A 374 -4.78 -8.23 3.57
N HIS A 375 -5.22 -8.30 2.31
CA HIS A 375 -6.63 -8.54 2.01
C HIS A 375 -6.85 -9.35 0.73
N GLY A 376 -8.11 -9.77 0.53
CA GLY A 376 -8.59 -10.47 -0.66
C GLY A 376 -8.95 -9.52 -1.80
N THR A 377 -9.78 -9.91 -2.74
CA THR A 377 -10.21 -9.01 -3.81
C THR A 377 -11.53 -9.47 -4.39
N THR A 378 -12.41 -8.52 -4.68
CA THR A 378 -13.64 -8.76 -5.45
C THR A 378 -13.56 -8.16 -6.85
N ILE A 379 -12.39 -7.65 -7.23
CA ILE A 379 -12.17 -7.06 -8.56
C ILE A 379 -12.21 -8.19 -9.60
N ASN A 380 -12.89 -7.95 -10.72
CA ASN A 380 -12.88 -8.86 -11.86
C ASN A 380 -11.47 -8.91 -12.49
N SER A 381 -10.75 -10.01 -12.29
CA SER A 381 -9.39 -10.18 -12.81
C SER A 381 -9.31 -10.21 -14.34
N ASN A 382 -10.43 -10.43 -15.02
CA ASN A 382 -10.48 -10.39 -16.49
C ASN A 382 -10.14 -9.01 -17.07
N TYR A 383 -10.27 -7.93 -16.29
CA TYR A 383 -9.81 -6.61 -16.73
C TYR A 383 -8.31 -6.61 -17.03
N TYR A 384 -7.53 -7.49 -16.41
CA TYR A 384 -6.08 -7.53 -16.54
C TYR A 384 -5.57 -8.76 -17.30
N ARG A 385 -6.41 -9.39 -18.13
CA ARG A 385 -5.99 -10.52 -18.97
C ARG A 385 -4.77 -10.12 -19.81
N GLY A 386 -3.70 -10.91 -19.73
CA GLY A 386 -2.43 -10.66 -20.42
C GLY A 386 -1.41 -9.84 -19.60
N ALA A 387 -1.77 -9.31 -18.44
CA ALA A 387 -0.79 -8.73 -17.52
C ALA A 387 0.06 -9.82 -16.85
N SER A 388 1.30 -9.50 -16.48
CA SER A 388 2.25 -10.41 -15.82
C SER A 388 1.80 -10.90 -14.44
N PHE A 389 0.89 -10.17 -13.80
CA PHE A 389 0.30 -10.52 -12.52
C PHE A 389 -1.06 -11.21 -12.65
N TYR A 390 -1.58 -11.46 -13.86
CA TYR A 390 -2.81 -12.24 -14.05
C TYR A 390 -2.61 -13.69 -13.55
N PRO A 391 -3.55 -14.30 -12.80
CA PRO A 391 -4.95 -13.88 -12.58
C PRO A 391 -5.19 -12.89 -11.43
N GLY A 392 -4.17 -12.27 -10.86
CA GLY A 392 -4.29 -11.31 -9.76
C GLY A 392 -4.83 -9.94 -10.17
N THR A 393 -5.21 -9.17 -9.15
CA THR A 393 -5.69 -7.80 -9.28
C THR A 393 -4.88 -6.88 -8.39
N PRO A 394 -4.27 -5.81 -8.92
CA PRO A 394 -3.51 -4.88 -8.12
C PRO A 394 -4.43 -4.05 -7.22
N SER A 395 -3.88 -3.53 -6.12
CA SER A 395 -4.60 -2.68 -5.16
C SER A 395 -4.15 -1.22 -5.23
N ALA A 396 -4.50 -0.42 -4.22
CA ALA A 396 -3.94 0.91 -3.98
C ALA A 396 -2.71 0.86 -3.04
N GLY A 397 -1.90 -0.20 -3.10
CA GLY A 397 -0.67 -0.33 -2.30
C GLY A 397 -0.77 -1.21 -1.06
N CYS A 398 -1.79 -2.07 -1.02
CA CYS A 398 -1.97 -3.17 -0.09
C CYS A 398 -1.37 -4.47 -0.65
N LEU A 399 -1.31 -5.52 0.17
CA LEU A 399 -0.96 -6.86 -0.30
C LEU A 399 -2.23 -7.69 -0.55
N VAL A 400 -2.36 -8.24 -1.77
CA VAL A 400 -3.57 -8.90 -2.24
C VAL A 400 -3.34 -10.40 -2.39
N ALA A 401 -4.17 -11.20 -1.72
CA ALA A 401 -4.26 -12.64 -1.94
C ALA A 401 -5.44 -12.97 -2.87
N MET A 402 -5.34 -14.09 -3.57
CA MET A 402 -6.31 -14.48 -4.59
C MET A 402 -7.64 -14.95 -4.00
N GLU A 403 -8.73 -14.54 -4.64
CA GLU A 403 -10.07 -15.00 -4.32
C GLU A 403 -10.85 -15.26 -5.59
N THR A 404 -11.76 -16.23 -5.54
CA THR A 404 -12.71 -16.50 -6.62
C THR A 404 -14.12 -16.38 -6.10
N TRP A 405 -14.99 -15.83 -6.94
CA TRP A 405 -16.36 -15.50 -6.60
C TRP A 405 -17.29 -16.03 -7.67
N ARG A 406 -18.42 -16.57 -7.23
CA ARG A 406 -19.44 -17.14 -8.08
C ARG A 406 -20.18 -16.01 -8.83
N PRO A 407 -20.20 -15.99 -10.18
CA PRO A 407 -20.83 -14.91 -10.93
C PRO A 407 -22.34 -14.76 -10.70
N GLU A 408 -23.05 -15.84 -10.36
CA GLU A 408 -24.51 -15.82 -10.23
C GLU A 408 -25.00 -14.96 -9.05
N ASP A 409 -24.27 -14.95 -7.93
CA ASP A 409 -24.71 -14.25 -6.71
C ASP A 409 -23.58 -13.61 -5.90
N GLY A 410 -22.35 -13.66 -6.39
CA GLY A 410 -21.19 -13.09 -5.72
C GLY A 410 -20.78 -13.84 -4.45
N ARG A 411 -21.17 -15.11 -4.27
CA ARG A 411 -20.66 -15.93 -3.16
C ARG A 411 -19.22 -16.37 -3.41
N GLN A 412 -18.37 -16.29 -2.40
CA GLN A 412 -16.99 -16.73 -2.54
C GLN A 412 -16.89 -18.25 -2.71
N GLN A 413 -15.97 -18.68 -3.57
CA GLN A 413 -15.68 -20.09 -3.85
C GLN A 413 -14.34 -20.52 -3.24
N THR A 414 -13.29 -19.72 -3.43
CA THR A 414 -11.96 -19.94 -2.83
C THR A 414 -11.39 -18.62 -2.29
N SER A 415 -10.55 -18.72 -1.25
CA SER A 415 -9.85 -17.56 -0.69
C SER A 415 -8.49 -17.93 -0.10
N ASP A 416 -7.44 -17.47 -0.78
CA ASP A 416 -6.07 -17.51 -0.26
C ASP A 416 -5.92 -16.53 0.90
N GLN A 417 -6.69 -15.42 0.90
CA GLN A 417 -6.71 -14.46 2.00
C GLN A 417 -7.21 -15.11 3.30
N LEU A 418 -8.35 -15.82 3.24
CA LEU A 418 -8.89 -16.51 4.42
C LEU A 418 -7.91 -17.59 4.90
N SER A 419 -7.29 -18.31 3.98
CA SER A 419 -6.27 -19.32 4.28
C SER A 419 -5.05 -18.70 4.98
N LEU A 420 -4.58 -17.54 4.52
CA LEU A 420 -3.49 -16.78 5.13
C LEU A 420 -3.87 -16.26 6.52
N ALA A 421 -5.07 -15.69 6.67
CA ALA A 421 -5.56 -15.22 7.97
C ALA A 421 -5.65 -16.36 8.99
N LYS A 422 -6.13 -17.54 8.57
CA LYS A 422 -6.15 -18.75 9.42
C LYS A 422 -4.76 -19.22 9.79
N ALA A 423 -3.83 -19.27 8.83
CA ALA A 423 -2.45 -19.66 9.10
C ALA A 423 -1.76 -18.71 10.09
N PHE A 424 -1.97 -17.39 9.94
CA PHE A 424 -1.44 -16.37 10.83
C PHE A 424 -2.03 -16.46 12.24
N THR A 425 -3.33 -16.72 12.36
CA THR A 425 -4.06 -16.74 13.64
C THR A 425 -4.16 -18.09 14.32
N ARG A 426 -3.51 -19.13 13.76
CA ARG A 426 -3.64 -20.54 14.21
C ARG A 426 -3.36 -20.76 15.70
N ASP A 427 -2.47 -19.94 16.28
CA ASP A 427 -2.03 -20.04 17.67
C ASP A 427 -2.94 -19.26 18.64
N GLY A 428 -4.11 -18.80 18.17
CA GLY A 428 -5.04 -17.97 18.94
C GLY A 428 -4.59 -16.51 19.08
N ILE A 429 -3.66 -16.06 18.23
CA ILE A 429 -3.04 -14.73 18.26
C ILE A 429 -3.32 -14.02 16.93
N ASP A 430 -3.91 -12.83 16.96
CA ASP A 430 -4.18 -11.98 15.78
C ASP A 430 -3.22 -10.78 15.65
N ARG A 431 -2.18 -10.74 16.48
CA ARG A 431 -1.20 -9.67 16.53
C ARG A 431 0.22 -10.18 16.29
N GLY A 432 0.97 -9.55 15.41
CA GLY A 432 2.30 -10.00 15.03
C GLY A 432 2.96 -9.07 14.04
N TYR A 433 3.66 -9.65 13.06
CA TYR A 433 4.45 -8.88 12.11
C TYR A 433 4.20 -9.30 10.66
N LEU A 434 4.40 -8.35 9.75
CA LEU A 434 4.54 -8.60 8.32
C LEU A 434 5.94 -8.12 7.90
N VAL A 435 6.63 -8.98 7.17
CA VAL A 435 7.94 -8.70 6.57
C VAL A 435 7.77 -8.78 5.06
N VAL A 436 7.93 -7.66 4.36
CA VAL A 436 7.97 -7.62 2.90
C VAL A 436 9.42 -7.54 2.48
N VAL A 437 9.87 -8.45 1.62
CA VAL A 437 11.28 -8.54 1.20
C VAL A 437 11.40 -8.81 -0.29
N GLU A 438 12.27 -8.06 -0.95
CA GLU A 438 12.69 -8.25 -2.32
C GLU A 438 13.78 -9.31 -2.40
N LEU A 439 13.62 -10.29 -3.27
CA LEU A 439 14.61 -11.34 -3.45
C LEU A 439 15.70 -10.93 -4.45
N ASP A 440 15.26 -10.48 -5.62
CA ASP A 440 16.07 -10.17 -6.80
C ASP A 440 15.22 -9.41 -7.86
N ASP A 441 15.83 -9.15 -9.01
CA ASP A 441 15.26 -8.47 -10.18
C ASP A 441 14.75 -9.44 -11.26
N ARG A 442 14.59 -10.74 -10.94
CA ARG A 442 14.14 -11.74 -11.92
C ARG A 442 12.74 -11.45 -12.42
N LEU A 443 12.54 -11.75 -13.69
CA LEU A 443 11.31 -11.44 -14.41
C LEU A 443 10.23 -12.53 -14.34
N GLU A 444 10.07 -13.17 -13.18
CA GLU A 444 9.18 -14.32 -12.96
C GLU A 444 8.52 -14.30 -11.57
N PRO A 445 7.38 -15.01 -11.36
CA PRO A 445 6.79 -15.16 -10.03
C PRO A 445 7.78 -15.72 -8.99
N VAL A 446 7.58 -15.38 -7.73
CA VAL A 446 8.29 -16.05 -6.63
C VAL A 446 7.61 -17.39 -6.34
N THR A 447 8.41 -18.44 -6.27
CA THR A 447 7.97 -19.79 -5.97
C THR A 447 8.58 -20.29 -4.67
N LEU A 448 8.05 -21.38 -4.11
CA LEU A 448 8.63 -21.98 -2.91
C LEU A 448 10.10 -22.39 -3.14
N LEU A 449 10.46 -22.81 -4.36
CA LEU A 449 11.83 -23.21 -4.69
C LEU A 449 12.84 -22.07 -4.47
N ASP A 450 12.43 -20.82 -4.70
CA ASP A 450 13.29 -19.64 -4.54
C ASP A 450 13.73 -19.41 -3.09
N VAL A 451 12.97 -19.90 -2.12
CA VAL A 451 13.16 -19.60 -0.69
C VAL A 451 13.33 -20.84 0.19
N LYS A 452 13.05 -22.04 -0.35
CA LYS A 452 13.02 -23.31 0.41
C LYS A 452 14.29 -23.55 1.23
N ALA A 453 15.46 -23.40 0.63
CA ALA A 453 16.73 -23.63 1.31
C ALA A 453 16.90 -22.68 2.51
N SER A 454 16.58 -21.40 2.34
CA SER A 454 16.68 -20.41 3.43
C SER A 454 15.64 -20.66 4.54
N LEU A 455 14.46 -21.19 4.20
CA LEU A 455 13.45 -21.59 5.18
C LEU A 455 13.92 -22.79 6.01
N ASP A 456 14.45 -23.83 5.36
CA ASP A 456 14.96 -25.02 6.04
C ASP A 456 16.16 -24.70 6.96
N ASP A 457 17.08 -23.86 6.49
CA ASP A 457 18.21 -23.39 7.28
C ASP A 457 17.73 -22.56 8.49
N ALA A 458 16.71 -21.73 8.29
CA ALA A 458 16.13 -20.94 9.37
C ALA A 458 15.47 -21.83 10.43
N GLU A 459 14.69 -22.85 10.04
CA GLU A 459 14.12 -23.84 10.99
C GLU A 459 15.22 -24.54 11.79
N THR A 460 16.33 -24.90 11.14
CA THR A 460 17.47 -25.53 11.79
C THR A 460 18.12 -24.61 12.84
N ARG A 461 18.32 -23.33 12.49
CA ARG A 461 18.88 -22.31 13.42
C ARG A 461 17.95 -22.03 14.59
N ILE A 462 16.64 -21.95 14.34
CA ILE A 462 15.64 -21.70 15.38
C ILE A 462 15.62 -22.89 16.36
N THR A 463 15.63 -24.12 15.85
CA THR A 463 15.60 -25.34 16.68
C THR A 463 16.86 -25.47 17.54
N SER A 464 18.04 -25.16 17.00
CA SER A 464 19.29 -25.22 17.77
C SER A 464 19.35 -24.16 18.88
N GLN A 465 18.83 -22.96 18.64
CA GLN A 465 18.72 -21.91 19.65
C GLN A 465 17.81 -22.33 20.81
N PHE A 466 16.63 -22.89 20.53
CA PHE A 466 15.71 -23.37 21.58
C PHE A 466 16.22 -24.63 22.31
N GLY A 467 16.96 -25.50 21.62
CA GLY A 467 17.59 -26.69 22.22
C GLY A 467 18.70 -26.34 23.21
N ALA A 468 19.49 -25.30 22.92
CA ALA A 468 20.54 -24.82 23.81
C ALA A 468 19.99 -24.18 25.10
N THR A 469 18.86 -23.45 25.02
CA THR A 469 18.26 -22.80 26.19
C THR A 469 17.68 -23.80 27.20
N ARG A 470 17.16 -24.96 26.76
CA ARG A 470 16.67 -26.01 27.68
C ARG A 470 17.78 -26.71 28.46
N LEU A 471 19.01 -26.73 27.94
CA LEU A 471 20.17 -27.32 28.63
C LEU A 471 20.81 -26.35 29.64
N SER A 472 20.59 -25.04 29.52
CA SER A 472 21.11 -24.05 30.47
C SER A 472 20.21 -23.82 31.69
N THR A 473 18.91 -24.16 31.61
CA THR A 473 17.97 -24.05 32.75
C THR A 473 17.95 -25.28 33.66
N ASN A 474 18.70 -26.33 33.32
CA ASN A 474 18.85 -27.56 34.10
C ASN A 474 20.26 -27.71 34.72
N ARG A 475 20.98 -26.60 34.93
CA ARG A 475 22.24 -26.58 35.70
C ARG A 475 22.11 -25.73 36.94
#